data_AF-A0A183BGL2-F1
#
_entry.id   AF-A0A183BGL2-F1
#
_cell.length_a   1.000
_cell.length_b   1.000
_cell.length_c   1.000
_cell.angle_alpha   90.00
_cell.angle_beta   90.00
_cell.angle_gamma   90.00
#
_symmetry.space_group_name_H-M   'P 1'
#
loop_
_entity.id
_entity.type
_entity.pdbx_description
1 polymer ?
#
loop_
_entity_poly.entity_id
_entity_poly.type
_entity_poly.pdbx_seq_one_letter_code
_entity_poly.pdbx_strand_id
1 'polypeptide(L)'
;LGSAALPNYCCQHVLLWPANFVIRIRALIITFSHNGENMGTAFSDVYAGVYFPSLSIYRSATVSVNFGPTFQHPPTDVPDWKPVTVHIYFFPNSPLL
;
A
#
# COMPACT_ATOMS: atom_id res chain seq x y z
N LEU A 1 10.95 45.52 14.60
CA LEU A 1 12.24 44.92 14.18
C LEU A 1 12.41 43.62 14.95
N GLY A 2 12.41 42.48 14.26
CA GLY A 2 12.75 41.18 14.86
C GLY A 2 11.65 40.12 14.79
N SER A 3 11.33 39.66 13.58
CA SER A 3 10.60 38.42 13.31
C SER A 3 11.57 37.24 13.30
N ALA A 4 11.35 36.22 14.14
CA ALA A 4 11.92 34.88 13.96
C ALA A 4 11.20 33.84 14.83
N ALA A 5 10.35 33.03 14.20
CA ALA A 5 10.23 31.57 14.35
C ALA A 5 8.88 31.13 13.77
N LEU A 6 8.93 30.46 12.62
CA LEU A 6 7.82 29.65 12.13
C LEU A 6 7.78 28.34 12.96
N PRO A 7 6.60 27.87 13.39
CA PRO A 7 6.42 26.43 13.51
C PRO A 7 5.09 25.95 12.92
N ASN A 8 5.23 25.06 11.95
CA ASN A 8 4.47 23.81 11.85
C ASN A 8 2.94 23.91 11.63
N TYR A 9 2.54 24.07 10.37
CA TYR A 9 1.15 23.87 9.91
C TYR A 9 0.71 22.38 9.86
N CYS A 10 1.44 21.43 10.46
CA CYS A 10 1.15 20.01 10.28
C CYS A 10 0.16 19.43 11.31
N CYS A 11 -0.03 20.05 12.48
CA CYS A 11 -0.62 19.34 13.64
C CYS A 11 -1.76 20.04 14.39
N GLN A 12 -2.49 21.00 13.80
CA GLN A 12 -3.54 21.73 14.54
C GLN A 12 -4.96 21.67 13.94
N HIS A 13 -5.30 20.61 13.20
CA HIS A 13 -6.67 20.41 12.72
C HIS A 13 -7.19 18.98 12.96
N VAL A 14 -6.99 18.48 14.18
CA VAL A 14 -7.62 17.25 14.67
C VAL A 14 -8.62 17.62 15.77
N LEU A 15 -9.65 18.38 15.42
CA LEU A 15 -10.84 18.51 16.26
C LEU A 15 -12.08 18.51 15.35
N LEU A 16 -12.98 17.56 15.62
CA LEU A 16 -14.32 17.36 15.04
C LEU A 16 -14.41 16.61 13.69
N TRP A 17 -13.93 15.37 13.65
CA TRP A 17 -14.50 14.40 12.71
C TRP A 17 -15.58 13.59 13.43
N PRO A 18 -16.80 13.43 12.86
CA PRO A 18 -17.81 12.57 13.45
C PRO A 18 -17.26 11.14 13.57
N ALA A 19 -17.66 10.40 14.60
CA ALA A 19 -17.14 9.06 14.94
C ALA A 19 -17.24 7.99 13.82
N ASN A 20 -17.86 8.32 12.69
CA ASN A 20 -17.99 7.49 11.49
C ASN A 20 -17.25 8.05 10.27
N PHE A 21 -16.33 9.01 10.45
CA PHE A 21 -15.57 9.55 9.33
C PHE A 21 -14.51 8.56 8.87
N VAL A 22 -14.72 8.06 7.67
CA VAL A 22 -13.84 7.12 7.00
C VAL A 22 -13.08 7.86 5.90
N ILE A 23 -11.76 7.92 6.02
CA ILE A 23 -10.91 8.42 4.92
C ILE A 23 -10.72 7.29 3.92
N ARG A 24 -11.32 7.43 2.74
CA ARG A 24 -11.06 6.59 1.56
C ARG A 24 -10.24 7.38 0.54
N ILE A 25 -9.24 6.74 -0.04
CA ILE A 25 -8.45 7.29 -1.12
C ILE A 25 -9.14 6.93 -2.44
N ARG A 26 -9.86 7.89 -3.03
CA ARG A 26 -10.69 7.66 -4.24
C ARG A 26 -9.89 7.21 -5.47
N ALA A 27 -8.61 7.56 -5.53
CA ALA A 27 -7.73 7.18 -6.64
C ALA A 27 -6.99 5.86 -6.42
N LEU A 28 -7.16 5.22 -5.26
CA LEU A 28 -6.48 3.96 -4.96
C LEU A 28 -7.33 2.78 -5.47
N ILE A 29 -6.72 1.97 -6.33
CA ILE A 29 -7.30 0.76 -6.89
C ILE A 29 -6.41 -0.44 -6.57
N ILE A 30 -7.04 -1.58 -6.30
CA ILE A 30 -6.37 -2.87 -6.19
C ILE A 30 -6.88 -3.72 -7.35
N THR A 31 -5.97 -4.16 -8.22
CA THR A 31 -6.25 -5.02 -9.36
C THR A 31 -5.73 -6.44 -9.10
N PHE A 32 -6.30 -7.41 -9.81
CA PHE A 32 -5.84 -8.80 -9.76
C PHE A 32 -5.63 -9.34 -11.16
N SER A 33 -4.63 -10.20 -11.31
CA SER A 33 -4.29 -10.83 -12.57
C SER A 33 -4.20 -12.35 -12.41
N HIS A 34 -4.52 -13.06 -13.48
CA HIS A 34 -4.38 -14.51 -13.55
C HIS A 34 -3.55 -14.85 -14.79
N ASN A 35 -2.36 -15.42 -14.57
CA ASN A 35 -1.40 -15.78 -15.61
C ASN A 35 -1.07 -14.64 -16.60
N GLY A 36 -0.96 -13.41 -16.09
CA GLY A 36 -0.63 -12.21 -16.88
C GLY A 36 -1.82 -11.48 -17.50
N GLU A 37 -3.03 -12.04 -17.43
CA GLU A 37 -4.24 -11.36 -17.88
C GLU A 37 -4.86 -10.55 -16.73
N ASN A 38 -5.16 -9.27 -16.98
CA ASN A 38 -5.79 -8.39 -16.00
C ASN A 38 -7.28 -8.74 -15.88
N MET A 39 -7.71 -9.14 -14.69
CA MET A 39 -9.08 -9.55 -14.39
C MET A 39 -9.96 -8.38 -13.90
N GLY A 40 -9.38 -7.19 -13.80
CA GLY A 40 -10.06 -5.96 -13.41
C GLY A 40 -9.79 -5.51 -11.98
N THR A 41 -10.60 -4.56 -11.52
CA THR A 41 -10.50 -3.96 -10.18
C THR A 41 -11.15 -4.87 -9.15
N ALA A 42 -10.35 -5.36 -8.19
CA ALA A 42 -10.85 -6.07 -7.01
C ALA A 42 -11.47 -5.10 -6.00
N PHE A 43 -10.82 -3.96 -5.76
CA PHE A 43 -11.29 -2.92 -4.85
C PHE A 43 -10.98 -1.52 -5.38
N SER A 44 -11.94 -0.62 -5.24
CA SER A 44 -11.77 0.84 -5.37
C SER A 44 -12.06 1.53 -4.04
N ASP A 45 -11.68 2.81 -3.92
CA ASP A 45 -12.00 3.62 -2.73
C ASP A 45 -11.51 2.99 -1.42
N VAL A 46 -10.27 2.53 -1.46
CA VAL A 46 -9.61 1.83 -0.36
C VAL A 46 -9.34 2.80 0.80
N TYR A 47 -9.42 2.32 2.04
CA TYR A 47 -9.19 3.13 3.24
C TYR A 47 -7.76 3.70 3.27
N ALA A 48 -7.58 4.88 3.85
CA ALA A 48 -6.25 5.44 4.04
C ALA A 48 -5.47 4.64 5.09
N GLY A 49 -4.24 4.26 4.77
CA GLY A 49 -3.36 3.50 5.66
C GLY A 49 -2.20 2.83 4.91
N VAL A 50 -1.32 2.17 5.67
CA VAL A 50 -0.25 1.32 5.12
C VAL A 50 -0.80 -0.09 4.95
N TYR A 51 -0.63 -0.67 3.76
CA TYR A 51 -1.08 -2.01 3.44
C TYR A 51 0.12 -2.95 3.30
N PHE A 52 0.02 -4.13 3.91
CA PHE A 52 1.00 -5.20 3.80
C PHE A 52 0.37 -6.39 3.06
N PRO A 53 1.11 -7.08 2.17
CA PRO A 53 0.60 -8.30 1.55
C PRO A 53 0.34 -9.34 2.64
N SER A 54 -0.85 -9.96 2.60
CA SER A 54 -1.27 -10.97 3.57
C SER A 54 -1.76 -12.22 2.85
N LEU A 55 -1.52 -13.38 3.45
CA LEU A 55 -1.96 -14.68 2.97
C LEU A 55 -2.74 -15.35 4.09
N SER A 56 -3.94 -15.81 3.77
CA SER A 56 -4.74 -16.66 4.64
C SER A 56 -4.84 -18.05 4.03
N ILE A 57 -4.45 -19.07 4.78
CA ILE A 57 -4.45 -20.47 4.34
C ILE A 57 -5.54 -21.20 5.11
N TYR A 58 -6.38 -21.94 4.40
CA TYR A 58 -7.41 -22.79 5.00
C TYR A 58 -7.07 -24.26 4.81
N ARG A 59 -7.08 -25.04 5.90
CA ARG A 59 -6.71 -26.47 5.93
C ARG A 59 -5.29 -26.71 5.38
N SER A 60 -5.05 -27.85 4.75
CA SER A 60 -3.76 -28.31 4.24
C SER A 60 -3.41 -27.72 2.86
N ALA A 61 -3.83 -26.49 2.56
CA ALA A 61 -3.44 -25.83 1.32
C ALA A 61 -1.98 -25.37 1.38
N THR A 62 -1.25 -25.57 0.28
CA THR A 62 0.15 -25.13 0.14
C THR A 62 0.23 -24.11 -0.97
N VAL A 63 0.76 -22.94 -0.65
CA VAL A 63 0.98 -21.85 -1.61
C VAL A 63 2.45 -21.42 -1.56
N SER A 64 3.00 -21.05 -2.71
CA SER A 64 4.32 -20.41 -2.81
C SER A 64 4.13 -19.01 -3.35
N VAL A 65 4.84 -18.05 -2.78
CA VAL A 65 4.76 -16.64 -3.16
C VAL A 65 6.10 -16.15 -3.63
N ASN A 66 6.07 -15.40 -4.73
CA ASN A 66 7.24 -14.78 -5.33
C ASN A 66 7.12 -13.26 -5.20
N PHE A 67 8.02 -12.66 -4.42
CA PHE A 67 8.07 -11.20 -4.20
C PHE A 67 8.90 -10.45 -5.26
N GLY A 68 9.46 -11.18 -6.23
CA GLY A 68 10.30 -10.67 -7.30
C GLY A 68 11.80 -10.76 -6.99
N PRO A 69 12.65 -10.28 -7.91
CA PRO A 69 12.31 -9.42 -9.05
C PRO A 69 11.85 -10.16 -10.31
N THR A 70 12.05 -11.47 -10.40
CA THR A 70 11.75 -12.27 -11.60
C THR A 70 10.34 -12.83 -11.53
N PHE A 71 9.46 -12.38 -12.43
CA PHE A 71 8.09 -12.90 -12.56
C PHE A 71 7.91 -13.62 -13.90
N GLN A 72 7.04 -14.62 -13.91
CA GLN A 72 6.64 -15.29 -15.16
C GLN A 72 5.81 -14.33 -16.04
N HIS A 73 4.97 -13.50 -15.41
CA HIS A 73 4.13 -12.52 -16.07
C HIS A 73 4.23 -11.17 -15.35
N PRO A 74 5.21 -10.32 -15.69
CA PRO A 74 5.30 -8.98 -15.12
C PRO A 74 4.14 -8.10 -15.60
N PRO A 75 3.67 -7.11 -14.80
CA PRO A 75 2.70 -6.13 -15.24
C PRO A 75 3.17 -5.37 -16.48
N THR A 76 2.30 -5.22 -17.47
CA THR A 76 2.57 -4.49 -18.73
C THR A 76 1.75 -3.21 -18.84
N ASP A 77 0.65 -3.12 -18.10
CA ASP A 77 -0.37 -2.07 -18.14
C ASP A 77 -0.20 -1.02 -17.03
N VAL A 78 0.67 -1.27 -16.06
CA VAL A 78 0.94 -0.35 -14.94
C VAL A 78 2.31 0.31 -15.13
N PRO A 79 2.39 1.64 -15.32
CA PRO A 79 3.67 2.33 -15.37
C PRO A 79 4.34 2.35 -13.99
N ASP A 80 5.68 2.37 -13.98
CA ASP A 80 6.50 2.53 -12.77
C ASP A 80 6.25 1.53 -11.63
N TRP A 81 5.73 0.34 -11.95
CA TRP A 81 5.52 -0.71 -10.97
C TRP A 81 6.86 -1.20 -10.39
N LYS A 82 6.85 -1.57 -9.10
CA LYS A 82 8.04 -2.08 -8.41
C LYS A 82 7.72 -3.41 -7.71
N PRO A 83 8.62 -4.41 -7.75
CA PRO A 83 8.46 -5.63 -6.99
C PRO A 83 8.55 -5.36 -5.48
N VAL A 84 7.91 -6.21 -4.69
CA VAL A 84 7.92 -6.12 -3.22
C VAL A 84 9.35 -6.14 -2.69
N THR A 85 10.24 -6.94 -3.28
CA THR A 85 11.66 -7.01 -2.92
C THR A 85 12.35 -5.63 -2.85
N VAL A 86 11.98 -4.66 -3.70
CA VAL A 86 12.57 -3.30 -3.67
C VAL A 86 12.12 -2.50 -2.43
N HIS A 87 10.93 -2.77 -1.91
CA HIS A 87 10.37 -2.05 -0.76
C HIS A 87 10.83 -2.61 0.59
N ILE A 88 11.32 -3.86 0.65
CA ILE A 88 11.81 -4.48 1.89
C ILE A 88 13.07 -3.77 2.41
N TYR A 89 13.94 -3.30 1.52
CA TYR A 89 15.21 -2.64 1.90
C TYR A 89 15.02 -1.19 2.39
N PHE A 90 13.81 -0.64 2.33
CA PHE A 90 13.54 0.78 2.62
C PHE A 90 12.93 1.04 4.00
N PHE A 91 12.99 0.06 4.91
CA PHE A 91 12.77 0.29 6.34
C PHE A 91 14.12 0.31 7.08
N PRO A 92 14.90 1.41 7.01
CA PRO A 92 16.20 1.50 7.69
C PRO A 92 16.08 1.44 9.24
N ASN A 93 14.87 1.51 9.79
CA ASN A 93 14.60 1.45 11.22
C ASN A 93 13.38 0.59 11.58
N SER A 94 12.99 -0.40 10.78
CA SER A 94 12.05 -1.42 11.27
C SER A 94 12.84 -2.38 12.17
N PRO A 95 12.62 -2.40 13.49
CA PRO A 95 13.23 -3.41 14.34
C PRO A 95 12.51 -4.73 14.00
N LEU A 96 13.18 -5.59 13.24
CA LEU A 96 12.79 -6.98 13.10
C LEU A 96 13.85 -7.81 13.84
N LEU A 97 13.43 -8.34 14.99
CA LEU A 97 14.18 -9.07 16.05
C LEU A 97 14.74 -8.21 17.18
#